data_AF-A0A7D9IEA6-F1
#
_entry.id   AF-A0A7D9IEA6-F1
#
_cell.length_a   1.000
_cell.length_b   1.000
_cell.length_c   1.000
_cell.angle_alpha   90.00
_cell.angle_beta   90.00
_cell.angle_gamma   90.00
#
_symmetry.space_group_name_H-M   'P 1'
#
loop_
_entity.id
_entity.type
_entity.pdbx_description
1 polymer ?
#
loop_
_entity_poly.entity_id
_entity_poly.type
_entity_poly.pdbx_seq_one_letter_code
_entity_poly.pdbx_strand_id
1 'polypeptide(L)' 'MVQEYQSPVRVYKYPFELVMAAYQKRFPTCKMIPIFLGSEIMSEYKSEDGAEHVIERRCKINVEAPYLLKKVLIV' A
#
# COMPACT_ATOMS: atom_id res chain seq x y z
N MET A 1 9.29 21.23 -5.26
CA MET A 1 10.44 20.35 -5.59
C MET A 1 9.95 18.92 -5.51
N VAL A 2 9.93 18.17 -6.62
CA VAL A 2 9.55 16.75 -6.62
C VAL A 2 10.83 15.94 -6.57
N GLN A 3 10.94 15.01 -5.60
CA GLN A 3 12.10 14.12 -5.50
C GLN A 3 11.79 12.85 -6.28
N GLU A 4 12.57 12.58 -7.32
CA GLU A 4 12.48 11.34 -8.09
C GLU A 4 13.25 10.24 -7.35
N TYR A 5 12.58 9.13 -7.06
CA TYR A 5 13.17 7.95 -6.45
C TYR A 5 12.77 6.72 -7.26
N GLN A 6 13.77 5.96 -7.72
CA GLN A 6 13.56 4.68 -8.37
C GLN A 6 13.87 3.56 -7.38
N SER A 7 12.85 2.77 -7.03
CA SER A 7 13.03 1.60 -6.17
C SER A 7 13.77 0.48 -6.92
N PRO A 8 14.60 -0.31 -6.25
CA PRO A 8 15.27 -1.46 -6.86
C PRO A 8 14.27 -2.55 -7.26
N VAL A 9 14.56 -3.24 -8.37
CA VAL A 9 13.78 -4.40 -8.83
C VAL A 9 13.97 -5.56 -7.85
N ARG A 10 12.86 -6.18 -7.43
CA ARG A 10 12.87 -7.34 -6.52
C ARG A 10 12.35 -8.58 -7.23
N VAL A 11 13.08 -9.69 -7.09
CA VAL A 11 12.68 -11.00 -7.62
C VAL A 11 12.21 -11.88 -6.47
N TYR A 12 11.00 -12.44 -6.59
CA TYR A 12 10.44 -13.39 -5.62
C TYR A 12 10.72 -14.83 -6.07
N LYS A 13 11.09 -15.71 -5.13
CA LYS A 13 11.36 -17.14 -5.39
C LYS A 13 10.09 -18.00 -5.49
N TYR A 14 8.91 -17.39 -5.60
CA TYR A 14 7.60 -18.04 -5.57
C TYR A 14 6.80 -17.67 -6.82
N PRO A 15 5.89 -18.55 -7.28
CA PRO A 15 5.03 -18.28 -8.43
C PRO A 15 4.14 -17.06 -8.19
N PHE A 16 3.72 -16.44 -9.29
CA PHE A 16 2.99 -15.18 -9.30
C PHE A 16 1.72 -15.24 -8.44
N GLU A 17 0.95 -16.32 -8.54
CA GLU A 17 -0.31 -16.53 -7.83
C GLU A 17 -0.12 -16.51 -6.32
N LEU A 18 0.98 -17.12 -5.82
CA LEU A 18 1.30 -17.11 -4.40
C LEU A 18 1.76 -15.74 -3.92
N VAL A 19 2.54 -15.02 -4.73
CA VAL A 19 2.95 -13.64 -4.44
C VAL A 19 1.72 -12.73 -4.39
N MET A 20 0.78 -12.91 -5.31
CA MET A 20 -0.44 -12.13 -5.39
C MET A 20 -1.38 -12.42 -4.21
N ALA A 21 -1.54 -13.69 -3.84
CA ALA A 21 -2.28 -14.08 -2.64
C ALA A 21 -1.64 -13.51 -1.36
N ALA A 22 -0.31 -13.53 -1.27
CA ALA A 22 0.42 -12.93 -0.15
C ALA A 22 0.27 -11.40 -0.10
N TYR A 23 0.21 -10.73 -1.26
CA TYR A 23 -0.06 -9.29 -1.35
C TYR A 23 -1.46 -8.96 -0.85
N GLN A 24 -2.48 -9.69 -1.27
CA GLN A 24 -3.87 -9.45 -0.84
C GLN A 24 -4.03 -9.62 0.68
N LYS A 25 -3.31 -10.57 1.29
CA LYS A 25 -3.28 -10.80 2.75
C LYS A 25 -2.68 -9.63 3.56
N ARG A 26 -2.08 -8.62 2.91
CA ARG A 26 -1.60 -7.42 3.61
C ARG A 26 -2.73 -6.46 4.00
N PHE A 27 -3.94 -6.69 3.48
CA PHE A 27 -5.10 -5.86 3.75
C PHE A 27 -6.12 -6.63 4.63
N PRO A 28 -6.87 -5.93 5.50
CA PRO A 28 -6.87 -4.47 5.68
C PRO A 28 -5.72 -3.97 6.56
N THR A 29 -5.01 -4.84 7.27
CA THR A 29 -3.88 -4.47 8.16
C THR A 29 -2.69 -5.40 7.96
N CYS A 30 -1.48 -4.92 8.22
CA CYS A 30 -0.27 -5.73 8.08
C CYS A 30 0.74 -5.43 9.20
N LYS A 31 1.02 -6.41 10.06
CA LYS A 31 1.97 -6.26 11.17
C LYS A 31 3.39 -5.90 10.74
N MET A 32 3.79 -6.31 9.53
CA MET A 32 5.11 -6.00 8.97
C MET A 32 5.22 -4.56 8.43
N ILE A 33 4.13 -3.81 8.37
CA ILE A 33 4.09 -2.42 7.92
C ILE A 33 3.50 -1.58 9.07
N PRO A 34 4.32 -1.19 10.07
CA PRO A 34 3.81 -0.55 11.30
C PRO A 34 3.05 0.75 11.08
N ILE A 35 3.42 1.50 10.04
CA ILE A 35 2.73 2.75 9.67
C ILE A 35 1.36 2.51 9.04
N PHE A 36 1.06 1.29 8.58
CA PHE A 36 -0.20 0.99 7.89
C PHE A 36 -1.28 0.58 8.90
N LEU A 37 -2.17 1.51 9.22
CA LEU A 37 -3.17 1.35 10.27
C LEU A 37 -4.39 0.55 9.81
N GLY A 38 -4.72 0.59 8.52
CA GLY A 38 -5.94 -0.01 8.00
C GLY A 38 -6.24 0.38 6.56
N SER A 39 -7.12 -0.38 5.91
CA SER A 39 -7.76 0.04 4.66
C SER A 39 -9.18 -0.47 4.53
N GLU A 40 -10.00 0.27 3.81
CA GLU A 40 -11.35 -0.12 3.40
C GLU A 40 -11.47 -0.13 1.87
N ILE A 41 -12.30 -1.01 1.31
CA ILE A 41 -12.56 -1.07 -0.14
C ILE A 41 -13.59 0.01 -0.49
N MET A 42 -13.26 0.84 -1.48
CA MET A 42 -14.17 1.88 -1.99
C MET A 42 -14.91 1.43 -3.25
N SER A 43 -14.22 0.73 -4.14
CA SER A 43 -14.79 0.19 -5.37
C SER A 43 -14.06 -1.09 -5.78
N GLU A 44 -14.76 -1.97 -6.47
CA GLU A 44 -14.21 -3.20 -7.02
C GLU A 44 -14.83 -3.44 -8.40
N TYR A 45 -13.95 -3.71 -9.38
CA TYR A 45 -14.32 -4.03 -10.74
C TYR A 45 -13.59 -5.28 -11.21
N LYS A 46 -14.30 -6.15 -11.91
CA LYS A 46 -13.73 -7.33 -12.58
C LYS A 46 -14.21 -7.34 -14.03
N SER A 47 -13.27 -7.53 -14.94
CA SER A 47 -13.62 -7.73 -16.35
C SER A 47 -14.34 -9.07 -16.54
N GLU A 48 -15.24 -9.14 -17.53
CA GLU A 48 -16.02 -10.35 -17.83
C GLU A 48 -15.15 -11.53 -18.27
N ASP A 49 -14.03 -11.24 -18.93
CA ASP A 49 -13.03 -12.23 -19.35
C ASP A 49 -12.11 -12.71 -18.20
N GLY A 50 -12.22 -12.08 -17.02
CA GLY A 50 -11.39 -12.37 -15.85
C GLY A 50 -9.93 -11.92 -15.98
N ALA A 51 -9.55 -11.20 -17.03
CA ALA A 51 -8.18 -10.73 -17.24
C ALA A 51 -7.80 -9.60 -16.27
N GLU A 52 -8.78 -8.79 -15.86
CA GLU A 52 -8.57 -7.63 -15.00
C GLU A 52 -9.39 -7.69 -13.71
N HIS A 53 -8.72 -7.36 -12.61
CA HIS A 53 -9.35 -7.15 -11.30
C HIS A 53 -8.79 -5.88 -10.66
N VAL A 54 -9.62 -4.84 -10.61
CA VAL A 54 -9.27 -3.53 -10.07
C VAL A 54 -9.96 -3.35 -8.73
N ILE A 55 -9.19 -3.03 -7.69
CA ILE A 55 -9.72 -2.76 -6.35
C ILE A 55 -9.17 -1.43 -5.85
N GLU A 56 -10.06 -0.48 -5.62
CA GLU A 56 -9.73 0.79 -5.01
C GLU A 56 -9.88 0.67 -3.49
N ARG A 57 -8.85 1.11 -2.75
CA ARG A 57 -8.85 1.08 -1.29
C ARG A 57 -8.49 2.44 -0.72
N ARG A 58 -9.25 2.89 0.28
CA ARG A 58 -8.84 4.00 1.14
C ARG A 58 -7.93 3.47 2.23
N CYS A 59 -6.70 3.96 2.30
CA CYS A 59 -5.70 3.53 3.26
C CYS A 59 -5.51 4.59 4.36
N LYS A 60 -5.46 4.15 5.62
CA LYS A 60 -5.08 4.98 6.76
C LYS A 60 -3.63 4.68 7.13
N ILE A 61 -2.79 5.69 7.11
CA ILE A 61 -1.35 5.57 7.39
C ILE A 61 -1.00 6.51 8.55
N ASN A 62 -0.26 6.00 9.53
CA ASN A 62 0.35 6.81 10.57
C ASN A 62 1.68 7.38 10.06
N VAL A 63 1.70 8.65 9.70
CA VAL A 63 2.91 9.34 9.28
C VAL A 63 3.45 10.12 10.46
N GLU A 64 4.56 9.67 11.04
CA GLU A 64 5.27 10.47 12.02
C GLU A 64 6.05 11.58 11.32
N ALA A 65 5.60 12.82 11.52
CA ALA A 65 6.35 13.97 11.06
C ALA A 65 7.67 14.10 11.86
N PRO A 66 8.82 14.31 11.18
CA PRO A 66 10.08 14.68 11.82
C PRO A 66 9.88 15.82 12.83
N TYR A 67 10.64 15.79 13.93
CA TYR A 67 10.47 16.72 15.06
C TYR A 67 10.46 18.21 14.65
N LEU A 68 11.28 18.57 13.67
CA LEU A 68 11.33 19.93 13.12
C LEU A 68 10.02 20.34 12.42
N LEU A 69 9.35 19.42 11.72
CA LEU A 69 8.07 19.68 11.05
C LEU A 69 6.93 19.81 12.07
N LYS A 70 6.96 19.05 13.17
CA LYS A 70 5.98 19.20 14.26
C LYS A 70 5.98 20.61 14.86
N LYS A 71 7.14 21.27 14.94
CA LYS A 71 7.24 22.66 15.44
C LYS A 71 6.63 23.70 14.50
N VAL A 72 6.64 23.46 13.19
CA VAL A 72 6.15 24.42 12.18
C VAL A 72 4.66 24.23 11.89
N LEU A 73 4.15 22.99 11.99
CA LEU A 73 2.73 22.66 11.77
C LEU A 73 1.81 22.98 12.98
N ILE A 74 2.38 23.32 14.14
CA ILE A 74 1.63 23.65 15.38
C ILE A 74 1.51 25.18 15.59
N VAL A 75 1.87 25.99 14.58
CA VAL A 75 1.58 27.44 14.57
C VAL A 75 0.29 27.73 13.83
#